data_AF-A0A920GUV0-F1
#
_entry.id   AF-A0A920GUV0-F1
#
_cell.length_a   1.000
_cell.length_b   1.000
_cell.length_c   1.000
_cell.angle_alpha   90.00
_cell.angle_beta   90.00
_cell.angle_gamma   90.00
#
_symmetry.space_group_name_H-M   'P 1'
#
loop_
_entity.id
_entity.type
_entity.pdbx_description
1 polymer ?
#
loop_
_entity_poly.entity_id
_entity_poly.type
_entity_poly.pdbx_seq_one_letter_code
_entity_poly.pdbx_strand_id
1 'polypeptide(L)'
;MKNILKFLLPILFLLNASNFYSHDLKGAIASDDRTPKNTLRDTYRNPYETLSFFGIESDMTIIELSPGGGWYTEILANYIHYPGTLIAAHFNADSDIGYYRRSRANFEKKISNNPMYGRVEIVDLDSSLGDLESVDAVLTFRNLHNWLGPKMDDIFSNTFAVLKPGGVFGSSRT
;
A
#
# COMPACT_ATOMS: atom_id res chain seq x y z
N MET A 1 -9.30 -53.33 -46.69
CA MET A 1 -7.99 -52.87 -46.14
C MET A 1 -7.89 -51.38 -46.50
N LYS A 2 -7.86 -50.36 -45.65
CA LYS A 2 -7.61 -50.17 -44.21
C LYS A 2 -8.49 -48.97 -43.77
N ASN A 3 -9.10 -49.05 -42.58
CA ASN A 3 -9.80 -47.93 -41.95
C ASN A 3 -8.76 -46.95 -41.38
N ILE A 4 -8.84 -45.66 -41.73
CA ILE A 4 -8.06 -44.60 -41.07
C ILE A 4 -8.98 -43.97 -40.02
N LEU A 5 -8.87 -44.48 -38.80
CA LEU A 5 -9.49 -43.91 -37.61
C LEU A 5 -8.63 -42.70 -37.19
N LYS A 6 -9.11 -41.47 -37.47
CA LYS A 6 -8.49 -40.24 -36.97
C LYS A 6 -8.82 -40.10 -35.48
N PHE A 7 -7.90 -40.49 -34.61
CA PHE A 7 -7.95 -40.14 -33.19
C PHE A 7 -7.59 -38.65 -33.05
N LEU A 8 -8.59 -37.80 -32.79
CA LEU A 8 -8.35 -36.47 -32.25
C LEU A 8 -8.08 -36.63 -30.74
N LEU A 9 -6.82 -36.47 -30.34
CA LEU A 9 -6.45 -36.32 -28.94
C LEU A 9 -6.78 -34.88 -28.52
N PRO A 10 -7.60 -34.62 -27.48
CA PRO A 10 -7.73 -33.26 -26.98
C PRO A 10 -6.44 -32.94 -26.20
N ILE A 11 -5.68 -31.97 -26.68
CA ILE A 11 -4.58 -31.36 -25.92
C ILE A 11 -5.24 -30.58 -24.79
N LEU A 12 -5.24 -31.16 -23.59
CA LEU A 12 -5.67 -30.48 -22.38
C LEU A 12 -4.60 -29.44 -22.03
N PHE A 13 -4.80 -28.21 -22.47
CA PHE A 13 -4.01 -27.06 -21.99
C PHE A 13 -4.33 -26.88 -20.51
N LEU A 14 -3.46 -27.37 -19.64
CA LEU A 14 -3.41 -26.94 -18.25
C LEU A 14 -2.97 -25.47 -18.27
N LEU A 15 -3.95 -24.57 -18.27
CA LEU A 15 -3.73 -23.19 -17.87
C LEU A 15 -3.22 -23.25 -16.43
N ASN A 16 -1.91 -23.07 -16.25
CA ASN A 16 -1.37 -22.59 -14.99
C ASN A 16 -1.91 -21.18 -14.79
N ALA A 17 -3.15 -21.08 -14.30
CA ALA A 17 -3.58 -19.89 -13.62
C ALA A 17 -2.70 -19.80 -12.38
N SER A 18 -1.61 -19.02 -12.48
CA SER A 18 -0.99 -18.45 -11.30
C SER A 18 -2.13 -17.76 -10.56
N ASN A 19 -2.60 -18.37 -9.48
CA ASN A 19 -3.63 -17.76 -8.68
C ASN A 19 -3.05 -16.45 -8.16
N PHE A 20 -3.50 -15.34 -8.73
CA PHE A 20 -3.36 -14.02 -8.12
C PHE A 20 -4.29 -13.98 -6.92
N TYR A 21 -4.02 -14.81 -5.90
CA TYR A 21 -4.69 -14.69 -4.63
C TYR A 21 -4.12 -13.44 -3.98
N SER A 22 -4.98 -12.43 -3.81
CA SER A 22 -4.78 -11.42 -2.77
C SER A 22 -4.42 -12.15 -1.48
N HIS A 23 -3.27 -11.87 -0.89
CA HIS A 23 -2.97 -12.40 0.42
C HIS A 23 -4.04 -11.89 1.38
N ASP A 24 -4.55 -12.75 2.27
CA ASP A 24 -5.26 -12.23 3.44
C ASP A 24 -4.28 -11.39 4.30
N LEU A 25 -4.80 -10.61 5.25
CA LEU A 25 -3.96 -9.71 6.04
C LEU A 25 -2.81 -10.47 6.75
N LYS A 26 -3.02 -11.71 7.18
CA LYS A 26 -1.99 -12.52 7.83
C LYS A 26 -0.92 -12.96 6.84
N GLY A 27 -1.31 -13.40 5.65
CA GLY A 27 -0.43 -13.73 4.54
C GLY A 27 0.41 -12.53 4.09
N ALA A 28 -0.20 -11.35 4.01
CA ALA A 28 0.51 -10.13 3.64
C ALA A 28 1.56 -9.73 4.68
N ILE A 29 1.25 -9.90 5.97
CA ILE A 29 2.21 -9.69 7.06
C ILE A 29 3.32 -10.76 7.00
N ALA A 30 3.00 -12.02 6.73
CA ALA A 30 3.98 -13.10 6.69
C ALA A 30 4.74 -13.24 5.36
N SER A 31 4.44 -12.41 4.35
CA SER A 31 4.97 -12.54 2.99
C SER A 31 6.50 -12.47 2.94
N ASP A 32 7.10 -13.40 2.19
CA ASP A 32 8.54 -13.45 1.90
C ASP A 32 9.01 -12.28 1.01
N ASP A 33 8.09 -11.55 0.38
CA ASP A 33 8.40 -10.35 -0.40
C ASP A 33 8.78 -9.16 0.49
N ARG A 34 8.49 -9.23 1.80
CA ARG A 34 8.84 -8.18 2.76
C ARG A 34 10.32 -8.21 3.09
N THR A 35 10.87 -7.05 3.45
CA THR A 35 12.27 -6.99 3.89
C THR A 35 12.43 -7.79 5.20
N PRO A 36 13.35 -8.77 5.28
CA PRO A 36 13.47 -9.61 6.49
C PRO A 36 13.75 -8.82 7.77
N LYS A 37 14.46 -7.70 7.69
CA LYS A 37 14.68 -6.81 8.86
C LYS A 37 13.39 -6.12 9.33
N ASN A 38 12.44 -5.90 8.42
CA ASN A 38 11.16 -5.26 8.75
C ASN A 38 10.23 -6.23 9.48
N THR A 39 10.17 -7.50 9.07
CA THR A 39 9.30 -8.52 9.70
C THR A 39 9.65 -8.75 11.18
N LEU A 40 10.93 -8.68 11.54
CA LEU A 40 11.38 -8.74 12.94
C LEU A 40 10.76 -7.66 13.85
N ARG A 41 10.21 -6.59 13.26
CA ARG A 41 9.60 -5.49 14.02
C ARG A 41 8.10 -5.67 14.21
N ASP A 42 7.49 -6.67 13.58
CA ASP A 42 6.04 -6.91 13.64
C ASP A 42 5.58 -7.12 15.10
N THR A 43 6.36 -7.85 15.91
CA THR A 43 6.06 -8.09 17.33
C THR A 43 5.97 -6.82 18.19
N TYR A 44 6.57 -5.71 17.74
CA TYR A 44 6.52 -4.44 18.46
C TYR A 44 5.46 -3.48 17.89
N ARG A 45 5.03 -3.73 16.66
CA ARG A 45 4.12 -2.86 15.91
C ARG A 45 2.72 -3.39 15.78
N ASN A 46 2.52 -4.69 15.99
CA ASN A 46 1.22 -5.36 15.98
C ASN A 46 0.40 -4.97 14.72
N PRO A 47 0.95 -5.21 13.50
CA PRO A 47 0.32 -4.74 12.26
C PRO A 47 -1.04 -5.38 12.03
N TYR A 48 -1.21 -6.65 12.40
CA TYR A 48 -2.48 -7.34 12.25
C TYR A 48 -3.56 -6.66 13.08
N GLU A 49 -3.31 -6.46 14.36
CA GLU A 49 -4.24 -5.82 15.29
C GLU A 49 -4.52 -4.37 14.89
N THR A 50 -3.48 -3.64 14.47
CA THR A 50 -3.61 -2.22 14.08
C THR A 50 -4.48 -2.07 12.82
N LEU A 51 -4.18 -2.81 11.75
CA LEU A 51 -4.92 -2.72 10.49
C LEU A 51 -6.33 -3.32 10.62
N SER A 52 -6.49 -4.38 11.42
CA SER A 52 -7.81 -4.94 11.74
C SER A 52 -8.67 -3.96 12.55
N PHE A 53 -8.07 -3.24 13.51
CA PHE A 53 -8.77 -2.24 14.32
C PHE A 53 -9.28 -1.07 13.46
N PHE A 54 -8.51 -0.66 12.45
CA PHE A 54 -8.96 0.36 11.49
C PHE A 54 -9.94 -0.18 10.44
N GLY A 55 -10.24 -1.48 10.44
CA GLY A 55 -11.18 -2.08 9.50
C GLY A 55 -10.67 -2.11 8.06
N ILE A 56 -9.35 -2.26 7.86
CA ILE A 56 -8.77 -2.21 6.52
C ILE A 56 -9.06 -3.49 5.75
N GLU A 57 -9.63 -3.34 4.56
CA GLU A 57 -10.01 -4.41 3.64
C GLU A 57 -9.21 -4.32 2.34
N SER A 58 -9.03 -5.45 1.64
CA SER A 58 -8.13 -5.57 0.49
C SER A 58 -8.56 -4.78 -0.74
N ASP A 59 -9.82 -4.41 -0.84
CA ASP A 59 -10.44 -3.74 -1.99
C ASP A 59 -10.62 -2.22 -1.78
N MET A 60 -10.15 -1.68 -0.66
CA MET A 60 -10.19 -0.25 -0.34
C MET A 60 -9.18 0.57 -1.16
N THR A 61 -9.52 1.82 -1.44
CA THR A 61 -8.54 2.87 -1.78
C THR A 61 -8.00 3.46 -0.49
N ILE A 62 -6.68 3.40 -0.30
CA ILE A 62 -6.02 3.79 0.94
C ILE A 62 -4.87 4.75 0.68
N ILE A 63 -4.77 5.81 1.47
CA ILE A 63 -3.57 6.66 1.53
C ILE A 63 -2.74 6.33 2.77
N GLU A 64 -1.46 6.00 2.59
CA GLU A 64 -0.45 5.94 3.65
C GLU A 64 0.31 7.28 3.72
N LEU A 65 0.10 8.06 4.79
CA LEU A 65 0.78 9.33 5.02
C LEU A 65 2.17 9.13 5.62
N SER A 66 3.18 9.74 4.99
CA SER A 66 4.59 9.66 5.40
C SER A 66 5.06 8.21 5.62
N PRO A 67 5.08 7.37 4.57
CA PRO A 67 5.46 5.96 4.68
C PRO A 67 6.94 5.77 5.08
N GLY A 68 7.76 6.82 4.96
CA GLY A 68 9.18 6.79 5.31
C GLY A 68 9.94 5.78 4.47
N GLY A 69 10.49 4.75 5.11
CA GLY A 69 11.15 3.62 4.43
C GLY A 69 10.21 2.54 3.90
N GLY A 70 8.89 2.71 4.08
CA GLY A 70 7.85 1.86 3.52
C GLY A 70 7.55 0.59 4.31
N TRP A 71 7.68 0.59 5.64
CA TRP A 71 7.46 -0.61 6.46
C TRP A 71 6.00 -1.10 6.38
N TYR A 72 5.02 -0.19 6.50
CA TYR A 72 3.60 -0.52 6.33
C TYR A 72 3.28 -0.69 4.85
N THR A 73 3.93 0.06 3.96
CA THR A 73 3.82 -0.13 2.50
C THR A 73 4.09 -1.57 2.07
N GLU A 74 5.06 -2.30 2.66
CA GLU A 74 5.29 -3.71 2.28
C GLU A 74 4.13 -4.64 2.67
N ILE A 75 3.40 -4.31 3.74
CA ILE A 75 2.22 -5.08 4.15
C ILE A 75 1.04 -4.68 3.26
N LEU A 76 0.78 -3.38 3.15
CA LEU A 76 -0.34 -2.84 2.40
C LEU A 76 -0.25 -3.19 0.91
N ALA A 77 0.92 -3.13 0.28
CA ALA A 77 1.06 -3.51 -1.13
C ALA A 77 0.89 -5.04 -1.37
N ASN A 78 1.10 -5.87 -0.34
CA ASN A 78 0.77 -7.30 -0.40
C ASN A 78 -0.72 -7.59 -0.13
N TYR A 79 -1.43 -6.69 0.56
CA TYR A 79 -2.79 -6.88 1.02
C TYR A 79 -3.84 -6.19 0.15
N ILE A 80 -3.54 -4.97 -0.33
CA ILE A 80 -4.45 -4.17 -1.16
C ILE A 80 -4.28 -4.57 -2.62
N HIS A 81 -5.36 -5.04 -3.22
CA HIS A 81 -5.40 -5.56 -4.59
C HIS A 81 -6.66 -5.09 -5.31
N TYR A 82 -6.70 -5.24 -6.63
CA TYR A 82 -7.86 -4.84 -7.44
C TYR A 82 -9.18 -5.36 -6.84
N PRO A 83 -10.19 -4.49 -6.64
CA PRO A 83 -10.29 -3.11 -7.14
C PRO A 83 -9.59 -2.03 -6.29
N GLY A 84 -9.02 -2.37 -5.13
CA GLY A 84 -8.32 -1.45 -4.24
C GLY A 84 -7.01 -0.87 -4.80
N THR A 85 -6.60 0.24 -4.19
CA THR A 85 -5.43 1.03 -4.58
C THR A 85 -4.70 1.53 -3.34
N LEU A 86 -3.36 1.42 -3.33
CA LEU A 86 -2.52 2.00 -2.29
C LEU A 86 -1.82 3.25 -2.83
N ILE A 87 -2.03 4.37 -2.15
CA ILE A 87 -1.41 5.66 -2.43
C ILE A 87 -0.44 5.99 -1.30
N ALA A 88 0.84 6.18 -1.61
CA ALA A 88 1.87 6.56 -0.67
C ALA A 88 2.09 8.09 -0.73
N ALA A 89 1.61 8.83 0.28
CA ALA A 89 1.84 10.26 0.38
C ALA A 89 3.18 10.53 1.08
N HIS A 90 4.24 10.65 0.28
CA HIS A 90 5.62 10.83 0.76
C HIS A 90 6.03 12.30 0.78
N PHE A 91 7.20 12.62 1.30
CA PHE A 91 7.75 13.97 1.19
C PHE A 91 7.78 14.45 -0.26
N ASN A 92 7.59 15.75 -0.42
CA ASN A 92 7.68 16.44 -1.71
C ASN A 92 9.06 16.19 -2.36
N ALA A 93 9.04 15.72 -3.61
CA ALA A 93 10.24 15.39 -4.37
C ALA A 93 11.15 16.61 -4.62
N ASP A 94 10.54 17.80 -4.72
CA ASP A 94 11.21 19.07 -5.00
C ASP A 94 11.45 19.91 -3.73
N SER A 95 11.24 19.34 -2.53
CA SER A 95 11.46 20.03 -1.26
C SER A 95 12.87 20.63 -1.16
N ASP A 96 13.01 21.85 -0.64
CA ASP A 96 14.33 22.47 -0.37
C ASP A 96 15.17 21.69 0.67
N ILE A 97 14.53 20.85 1.49
CA ILE A 97 15.18 20.06 2.52
C ILE A 97 15.84 18.82 1.90
N GLY A 98 17.17 18.80 1.86
CA GLY A 98 17.91 17.70 1.23
C GLY A 98 17.65 16.30 1.82
N TYR A 99 17.29 16.20 3.10
CA TYR A 99 16.86 14.92 3.69
C TYR A 99 15.55 14.40 3.09
N TYR A 100 14.57 15.27 2.85
CA TYR A 100 13.27 14.90 2.28
C TYR A 100 13.42 14.37 0.86
N ARG A 101 14.16 15.09 0.01
CA ARG A 101 14.46 14.63 -1.37
C ARG A 101 15.14 13.26 -1.39
N ARG A 102 16.16 13.05 -0.54
CA ARG A 102 16.86 11.75 -0.46
C ARG A 102 15.92 10.63 0.03
N SER A 103 15.09 10.91 1.03
CA SER A 103 14.13 9.93 1.57
C SER A 103 13.10 9.54 0.51
N ARG A 104 12.53 10.53 -0.19
CA ARG A 104 11.61 10.35 -1.32
C ARG A 104 12.24 9.52 -2.44
N ALA A 105 13.42 9.90 -2.92
CA ALA A 105 14.12 9.18 -4.00
C ALA A 105 14.47 7.73 -3.62
N ASN A 106 14.86 7.48 -2.36
CA ASN A 106 15.12 6.12 -1.88
C ASN A 106 13.83 5.27 -1.85
N PHE A 107 12.71 5.87 -1.48
CA PHE A 107 11.41 5.20 -1.49
C PHE A 107 10.98 4.88 -2.93
N GLU A 108 11.04 5.84 -3.85
CA GLU A 108 10.74 5.60 -5.28
C GLU A 108 11.63 4.53 -5.90
N LYS A 109 12.91 4.51 -5.54
CA LYS A 109 13.83 3.44 -5.95
C LYS A 109 13.41 2.08 -5.39
N LYS A 110 12.92 2.00 -4.15
CA LYS A 110 12.39 0.76 -3.56
C LYS A 110 11.17 0.28 -4.33
N ILE A 111 10.22 1.17 -4.58
CA ILE A 111 8.95 0.88 -5.30
C ILE A 111 9.23 0.40 -6.73
N SER A 112 10.10 1.08 -7.47
CA SER A 112 10.38 0.75 -8.88
C SER A 112 11.19 -0.54 -9.09
N ASN A 113 11.95 -1.01 -8.09
CA ASN A 113 12.80 -2.19 -8.22
C ASN A 113 12.10 -3.53 -7.90
N ASN A 114 10.85 -3.52 -7.43
CA ASN A 114 10.13 -4.74 -7.10
C ASN A 114 8.69 -4.71 -7.66
N PRO A 115 8.31 -5.66 -8.54
CA PRO A 115 6.96 -5.76 -9.11
C PRO A 115 5.83 -5.85 -8.09
N MET A 116 6.11 -6.30 -6.86
CA MET A 116 5.15 -6.33 -5.75
C MET A 116 4.55 -4.94 -5.46
N TYR A 117 5.28 -3.85 -5.76
CA TYR A 117 4.76 -2.48 -5.62
C TYR A 117 4.14 -1.91 -6.91
N GLY A 118 3.90 -2.72 -7.94
CA GLY A 118 3.47 -2.25 -9.26
C GLY A 118 2.13 -1.51 -9.28
N ARG A 119 1.39 -1.52 -8.17
CA ARG A 119 0.11 -0.79 -7.97
C ARG A 119 0.20 0.32 -6.92
N VAL A 120 1.39 0.62 -6.40
CA VAL A 120 1.58 1.70 -5.43
C VAL A 120 1.72 3.01 -6.18
N GLU A 121 0.75 3.89 -5.99
CA GLU A 121 0.82 5.27 -6.44
C GLU A 121 1.59 6.11 -5.42
N ILE A 122 2.25 7.17 -5.87
CA ILE A 122 3.02 8.04 -4.96
C ILE A 122 2.69 9.49 -5.23
N VAL A 123 2.22 10.18 -4.19
CA VAL A 123 1.88 11.62 -4.22
C VAL A 123 2.73 12.38 -3.21
N ASP A 124 2.70 13.71 -3.29
CA ASP A 124 3.35 14.57 -2.29
C ASP A 124 2.44 14.78 -1.09
N LEU A 125 3.00 14.70 0.12
CA LEU A 125 2.28 14.82 1.39
C LEU A 125 1.58 16.18 1.56
N ASP A 126 2.13 17.23 0.96
CA ASP A 126 1.60 18.60 0.99
C ASP A 126 0.70 18.93 -0.22
N SER A 127 0.37 17.93 -1.06
CA SER A 127 -0.61 18.06 -2.13
C SER A 127 -2.05 17.83 -1.64
N SER A 128 -3.03 17.90 -2.54
CA SER A 128 -4.43 17.54 -2.27
C SER A 128 -4.65 16.06 -1.97
N LEU A 129 -3.61 15.21 -2.06
CA LEU A 129 -3.60 13.76 -1.82
C LEU A 129 -4.41 12.90 -2.80
N GLY A 130 -5.44 13.45 -3.44
CA GLY A 130 -6.29 12.76 -4.40
C GLY A 130 -7.53 13.58 -4.76
N ASP A 131 -8.50 12.94 -5.38
CA ASP A 131 -9.81 13.52 -5.67
C ASP A 131 -10.66 13.63 -4.39
N LEU A 132 -11.60 14.58 -4.37
CA LEU A 132 -12.53 14.75 -3.25
C LEU A 132 -13.38 13.50 -3.04
N GLU A 133 -13.61 13.13 -1.78
CA GLU A 133 -14.49 12.02 -1.39
C GLU A 133 -14.21 10.70 -2.15
N SER A 134 -12.93 10.38 -2.41
CA SER A 134 -12.52 9.26 -3.28
C SER A 134 -11.86 8.10 -2.54
N VAL A 135 -11.45 8.29 -1.29
CA VAL A 135 -10.61 7.35 -0.52
C VAL A 135 -11.38 6.76 0.65
N ASP A 136 -11.22 5.45 0.90
CA ASP A 136 -11.91 4.73 1.97
C ASP A 136 -11.20 4.90 3.32
N ALA A 137 -9.86 4.95 3.31
CA ALA A 137 -9.07 5.17 4.51
C ALA A 137 -7.80 6.00 4.28
N VAL A 138 -7.45 6.84 5.26
CA VAL A 138 -6.17 7.54 5.33
C VAL A 138 -5.46 7.13 6.61
N LEU A 139 -4.24 6.62 6.49
CA LEU A 139 -3.49 6.00 7.57
C LEU A 139 -2.18 6.73 7.83
N THR A 140 -1.83 6.89 9.09
CA THR A 140 -0.52 7.40 9.50
C THR A 140 0.03 6.63 10.70
N PHE A 141 1.33 6.34 10.67
CA PHE A 141 1.98 5.52 11.68
C PHE A 141 3.18 6.25 12.25
N ARG A 142 3.04 6.72 13.50
CA ARG A 142 4.08 7.40 14.27
C ARG A 142 4.59 8.69 13.63
N ASN A 143 3.79 9.38 12.83
CA ASN A 143 4.21 10.60 12.15
C ASN A 143 3.59 11.90 12.69
N LEU A 144 2.48 11.84 13.43
CA LEU A 144 1.74 13.06 13.82
C LEU A 144 2.62 14.12 14.51
N HIS A 145 3.57 13.70 15.35
CA HIS A 145 4.47 14.61 16.04
C HIS A 145 5.44 15.37 15.11
N ASN A 146 5.63 14.91 13.87
CA ASN A 146 6.48 15.58 12.88
C ASN A 146 5.81 16.78 12.21
N TRP A 147 4.50 16.95 12.39
CA TRP A 147 3.71 17.94 11.65
C TRP A 147 3.15 19.06 12.53
N LEU A 148 3.49 19.09 13.82
CA LEU A 148 2.96 20.07 14.77
C LEU A 148 3.07 21.51 14.25
N GLY A 149 1.98 22.27 14.34
CA GLY A 149 1.85 23.61 13.77
C GLY A 149 1.02 23.61 12.48
N PRO A 150 1.14 24.66 11.63
CA PRO A 150 0.28 24.87 10.47
C PRO A 150 0.27 23.70 9.47
N LYS A 151 1.39 22.97 9.36
CA LYS A 151 1.50 21.80 8.51
C LYS A 151 0.48 20.71 8.86
N MET A 152 0.13 20.53 10.13
CA MET A 152 -0.86 19.55 10.56
C MET A 152 -2.26 19.93 10.07
N ASP A 153 -2.60 21.22 10.09
CA ASP A 153 -3.90 21.73 9.63
C ASP A 153 -4.08 21.47 8.13
N ASP A 154 -3.05 21.71 7.33
CA ASP A 154 -3.08 21.45 5.88
C ASP A 154 -3.24 19.95 5.58
N ILE A 155 -2.42 19.11 6.23
CA ILE A 155 -2.48 17.65 6.03
C ILE A 155 -3.85 17.10 6.43
N PHE A 156 -4.40 17.56 7.57
CA PHE A 156 -5.72 17.10 8.03
C PHE A 156 -6.86 17.64 7.16
N SER A 157 -6.75 18.87 6.65
CA SER A 157 -7.73 19.43 5.72
C SER A 157 -7.77 18.63 4.42
N ASN A 158 -6.60 18.32 3.84
CA ASN A 158 -6.52 17.49 2.63
C ASN A 158 -6.96 16.04 2.91
N THR A 159 -6.60 15.49 4.07
CA THR A 159 -7.06 14.16 4.52
C THR A 159 -8.59 14.11 4.61
N PHE A 160 -9.23 15.11 5.21
CA PHE A 160 -10.68 15.18 5.31
C PHE A 160 -11.33 15.30 3.93
N ALA A 161 -10.76 16.12 3.04
CA ALA A 161 -11.31 16.36 1.71
C ALA A 161 -11.34 15.10 0.82
N VAL A 162 -10.34 14.23 0.90
CA VAL A 162 -10.27 13.01 0.08
C VAL A 162 -11.06 11.83 0.65
N LEU A 163 -11.38 11.84 1.95
CA LEU A 163 -12.14 10.76 2.57
C LEU A 163 -13.59 10.78 2.08
N LYS A 164 -14.09 9.61 1.67
CA LYS A 164 -15.53 9.40 1.44
C LYS A 164 -16.32 9.70 2.72
N PRO A 165 -17.62 10.07 2.62
CA PRO A 165 -18.50 10.06 3.78
C PRO A 165 -18.48 8.70 4.49
N GLY A 166 -18.08 8.69 5.77
CA GLY A 166 -17.91 7.46 6.55
C GLY A 166 -16.54 6.79 6.42
N GLY A 167 -15.61 7.36 5.64
CA GLY A 167 -14.22 6.89 5.54
C GLY A 167 -13.44 7.06 6.84
N VAL A 168 -12.34 6.32 6.95
CA VAL A 168 -11.58 6.17 8.20
C VAL A 168 -10.27 6.96 8.15
N PHE A 169 -10.04 7.80 9.16
CA PHE A 169 -8.70 8.28 9.48
C PHE A 169 -8.09 7.45 10.62
N GLY A 170 -7.06 6.66 10.31
CA GLY A 170 -6.36 5.82 11.26
C GLY A 170 -4.99 6.40 11.64
N SER A 171 -4.74 6.55 12.94
CA SER A 171 -3.42 6.97 13.44
C SER A 171 -2.94 6.05 14.55
N SER A 172 -1.70 5.58 14.46
CA SER A 172 -1.05 4.79 15.52
C SER A 172 0.27 5.39 16.00
N ARG A 173 0.59 5.18 17.28
CA ARG A 173 1.86 5.54 17.92
C ARG A 173 2.83 4.35 18.09
N THR A 174 2.39 3.12 17.81
CA THR A 174 3.14 1.88 18.04
C THR A 174 4.23 1.64 17.00
#